data_AF-A0AAE9JSX4-F1
#
_entry.id   AF-A0AAE9JSX4-F1
#
_cell.length_a   1.000
_cell.length_b   1.000
_cell.length_c   1.000
_cell.angle_alpha   90.00
_cell.angle_beta   90.00
_cell.angle_gamma   90.00
#
_symmetry.space_group_name_H-M   'P 1'
#
loop_
_entity.id
_entity.type
_entity.pdbx_description
1 polymer ?
#
loop_
_entity_poly.entity_id
_entity_poly.type
_entity_poly.pdbx_seq_one_letter_code
_entity_poly.pdbx_strand_id
1 'polypeptide(L)'
;MDADKLIEYIQYGGFVSSQLINALLLYLLCFQASNNFGRYRILMIVFSIFAMIYSLIEVVTFPVMMCKGRSLCVCSNGPFTLYRSIGVPLLSIYCGSFGMCISLLALHFFYRYIAICKPEKLYYFEGKQIISTLSPCFIIFVIWSLLVYFFMDVTEEKERIYHNILLKNYDLDSHKVSFISMLYKVLTLLPLITMYLPASCFIVLPIFGIELGVGANKTGAFLGMYPALDPLIAILLIKDFRNHVLGRKKAFGRVSTAAGGNKEKSAA
;
A
#
# COMPACT_ATOMS: atom_id res chain seq x y z
N MET A 1 22.27 19.78 11.05
CA MET A 1 20.86 19.48 11.35
C MET A 1 20.66 18.01 11.05
N ASP A 2 20.25 17.23 12.03
CA ASP A 2 20.03 15.78 11.87
C ASP A 2 18.96 15.56 10.79
N ALA A 3 19.17 14.60 9.89
CA ALA A 3 18.26 14.34 8.76
C ALA A 3 16.82 14.06 9.22
N ASP A 4 16.67 13.42 10.38
CA ASP A 4 15.36 13.10 10.96
C ASP A 4 14.60 14.36 11.40
N LYS A 5 15.29 15.34 11.99
CA LYS A 5 14.70 16.64 12.35
C LYS A 5 14.27 17.42 11.11
N LEU A 6 15.03 17.34 10.01
CA LEU A 6 14.64 17.96 8.75
C LEU A 6 13.35 17.34 8.21
N ILE A 7 13.22 16.02 8.23
CA ILE A 7 12.01 15.31 7.79
C ILE A 7 10.81 15.71 8.65
N GLU A 8 11.00 15.79 9.97
CA GLU A 8 9.97 16.24 10.91
C GLU A 8 9.47 17.65 10.59
N TYR A 9 10.38 18.61 10.38
CA TYR A 9 10.00 19.97 9.97
C TYR A 9 9.27 20.00 8.63
N ILE A 10 9.67 19.18 7.65
CA ILE A 10 8.99 19.09 6.36
C ILE A 10 7.57 18.55 6.53
N GLN A 11 7.37 17.51 7.34
CA GLN A 11 6.05 16.93 7.59
C GLN A 11 5.12 17.89 8.31
N TYR A 12 5.59 18.56 9.37
CA TYR A 12 4.79 19.58 10.07
C TYR A 12 4.49 20.79 9.18
N GLY A 13 5.47 21.25 8.39
CA GLY A 13 5.26 22.31 7.40
C GLY A 13 4.24 21.92 6.32
N GLY A 14 4.30 20.68 5.84
CA GLY A 14 3.33 20.10 4.91
C GLY A 14 1.92 20.06 5.50
N PHE A 15 1.78 19.67 6.76
CA PHE A 15 0.50 19.68 7.46
C PHE A 15 -0.06 21.10 7.61
N VAL A 16 0.71 22.03 8.16
CA VAL A 16 0.25 23.42 8.39
C VAL A 16 -0.14 24.08 7.06
N SER A 17 0.69 23.93 6.02
CA SER A 17 0.38 24.46 4.68
C SER A 17 -0.88 23.80 4.09
N SER A 18 -1.05 22.48 4.22
CA SER A 18 -2.27 21.77 3.80
C SER A 18 -3.50 22.33 4.49
N GLN A 19 -3.47 22.52 5.82
CA GLN A 19 -4.61 23.09 6.55
C GLN A 19 -4.93 24.51 6.09
N LEU A 20 -3.93 25.39 5.99
CA LEU A 20 -4.14 26.80 5.63
C LEU A 20 -4.63 26.96 4.19
N ILE A 21 -3.97 26.30 3.23
CA ILE A 21 -4.30 26.42 1.81
C ILE A 21 -5.66 25.78 1.50
N ASN A 22 -5.95 24.60 2.04
CA ASN A 22 -7.23 23.95 1.81
C ASN A 22 -8.37 24.65 2.57
N ALA A 23 -8.14 25.22 3.75
CA ALA A 23 -9.13 26.04 4.45
C ALA A 23 -9.44 27.34 3.68
N LEU A 24 -8.42 28.01 3.14
CA LEU A 24 -8.62 29.17 2.26
C LEU A 24 -9.39 28.76 1.00
N LEU A 25 -9.01 27.65 0.36
CA LEU A 25 -9.71 27.16 -0.83
C LEU A 25 -11.18 26.84 -0.50
N LEU A 26 -11.47 26.18 0.62
CA LEU A 26 -12.84 25.92 1.06
C LEU A 26 -13.61 27.22 1.33
N TYR A 27 -12.98 28.22 1.96
CA TYR A 27 -13.59 29.54 2.16
C TYR A 27 -13.95 30.19 0.82
N LEU A 28 -13.01 30.24 -0.13
CA LEU A 28 -13.24 30.81 -1.46
C LEU A 28 -14.36 30.06 -2.20
N LEU A 29 -14.35 28.73 -2.13
CA LEU A 29 -15.38 27.90 -2.74
C LEU A 29 -16.74 28.14 -2.09
N CYS A 30 -16.81 28.26 -0.76
CA CYS A 30 -18.07 28.44 -0.05
C CYS A 30 -18.70 29.82 -0.25
N PHE A 31 -17.88 30.88 -0.17
CA PHE A 31 -18.38 32.26 -0.02
C PHE A 31 -18.16 33.15 -1.24
N GLN A 32 -17.19 32.84 -2.11
CA GLN A 32 -16.79 33.75 -3.19
C GLN A 32 -16.97 33.16 -4.60
N ALA A 33 -16.98 31.83 -4.74
CA ALA A 33 -17.14 31.18 -6.03
C ALA A 33 -18.55 31.45 -6.61
N SER A 34 -18.58 32.08 -7.79
CA SER A 34 -19.80 32.31 -8.54
C SER A 34 -20.53 31.00 -8.88
N ASN A 35 -21.85 31.07 -9.11
CA ASN A 35 -22.66 29.90 -9.50
C ASN A 35 -22.15 29.19 -10.77
N ASN A 36 -21.28 29.81 -11.56
CA ASN A 36 -20.65 29.21 -12.74
C ASN A 36 -19.76 28.00 -12.39
N PHE A 37 -19.29 27.89 -11.14
CA PHE A 37 -18.50 26.74 -10.67
C PHE A 37 -19.35 25.54 -10.22
N GLY A 38 -20.68 25.64 -10.20
CA GLY A 38 -21.58 24.78 -9.42
C GLY A 38 -21.26 23.27 -9.44
N ARG A 39 -20.87 22.73 -10.60
CA ARG A 39 -20.56 21.30 -10.82
C ARG A 39 -19.13 20.89 -10.43
N TYR A 40 -18.15 21.75 -10.71
CA TYR A 40 -16.74 21.54 -10.34
C TYR A 40 -16.49 21.76 -8.84
N ARG A 41 -17.31 22.63 -8.23
CA ARG A 41 -17.21 23.06 -6.84
C ARG A 41 -17.29 21.91 -5.85
N ILE A 42 -18.23 20.98 -6.01
CA ILE A 42 -18.40 19.85 -5.08
C ILE A 42 -17.15 18.95 -5.10
N LEU A 43 -16.61 18.66 -6.28
CA LEU A 43 -15.41 17.83 -6.41
C LEU A 43 -14.19 18.48 -5.74
N MET A 44 -14.00 19.78 -5.93
CA MET A 44 -12.91 20.53 -5.25
C MET A 44 -13.09 20.60 -3.74
N ILE A 45 -14.33 20.74 -3.24
CA ILE A 45 -14.63 20.70 -1.81
C ILE A 45 -14.25 19.33 -1.23
N VAL A 46 -14.69 18.23 -1.87
CA VAL A 46 -14.36 16.86 -1.43
C VAL A 46 -12.85 16.64 -1.40
N PHE A 47 -12.14 17.07 -2.44
CA PHE A 47 -10.68 16.97 -2.51
C PHE A 47 -9.99 17.76 -1.39
N SER A 48 -10.44 18.98 -1.12
CA SER A 48 -9.85 19.84 -0.09
C SER A 48 -10.07 19.28 1.32
N ILE A 49 -11.29 18.82 1.62
CA ILE A 49 -11.61 18.15 2.89
C ILE A 49 -10.76 16.89 3.06
N PHE A 50 -10.67 16.07 2.01
CA PHE A 50 -9.85 14.88 2.04
C PHE A 50 -8.37 15.19 2.26
N ALA A 51 -7.81 16.19 1.59
CA ALA A 51 -6.41 16.61 1.75
C ALA A 51 -6.12 17.06 3.20
N MET A 52 -7.05 17.77 3.83
CA MET A 52 -6.94 18.15 5.24
C MET A 52 -6.94 16.92 6.15
N ILE A 53 -7.88 15.99 5.97
CA ILE A 53 -7.96 14.74 6.75
C ILE A 53 -6.70 13.88 6.54
N TYR A 54 -6.24 13.75 5.29
CA TYR A 54 -5.02 13.00 4.96
C TYR A 54 -3.80 13.55 5.69
N SER A 55 -3.59 14.87 5.64
CA SER A 55 -2.46 15.50 6.31
C SER A 55 -2.54 15.36 7.84
N LEU A 56 -3.75 15.31 8.41
CA LEU A 56 -3.93 15.01 9.84
C LEU A 56 -3.53 13.57 10.16
N ILE A 57 -3.98 12.61 9.36
CA ILE A 57 -3.59 11.20 9.51
C ILE A 57 -2.07 11.04 9.40
N GLU A 58 -1.43 11.72 8.45
CA GLU A 58 0.02 11.70 8.25
C GLU A 58 0.77 12.19 9.50
N VAL A 59 0.38 13.33 10.08
CA VAL A 59 1.04 13.84 11.31
C VAL A 59 0.74 12.97 12.54
N VAL A 60 -0.48 12.46 12.67
CA VAL A 60 -0.85 11.58 13.80
C VAL A 60 -0.13 10.23 13.72
N THR A 61 0.05 9.68 12.52
CA THR A 61 0.77 8.42 12.34
C THR A 61 2.27 8.60 12.37
N PHE A 62 2.76 9.76 11.91
CA PHE A 62 4.16 10.07 11.65
C PHE A 62 4.88 8.85 11.06
N PRO A 63 4.51 8.46 9.83
CA PRO A 63 4.90 7.17 9.29
C PRO A 63 6.36 7.17 8.87
N VAL A 64 7.11 6.23 9.42
CA VAL A 64 8.51 5.99 9.11
C VAL A 64 8.60 4.73 8.25
N MET A 65 9.11 4.88 7.03
CA MET A 65 9.25 3.78 6.08
C MET A 65 10.66 3.18 6.15
N MET A 66 10.74 1.85 6.27
CA MET A 66 11.98 1.12 6.45
C MET A 66 11.99 -0.11 5.53
N CYS A 67 13.14 -0.37 4.90
CA CYS A 67 13.34 -1.56 4.07
C CYS A 67 14.46 -2.41 4.66
N LYS A 68 14.21 -3.71 4.87
CA LYS A 68 15.24 -4.67 5.26
C LYS A 68 15.14 -5.96 4.47
N GLY A 69 16.18 -6.25 3.68
CA GLY A 69 16.23 -7.44 2.83
C GLY A 69 15.08 -7.43 1.81
N ARG A 70 14.19 -8.43 1.90
CA ARG A 70 12.98 -8.53 1.07
C ARG A 70 11.73 -8.06 1.81
N SER A 71 11.85 -7.19 2.80
CA SER A 71 10.70 -6.66 3.53
C SER A 71 10.63 -5.14 3.44
N LEU A 72 9.41 -4.63 3.31
CA LEU A 72 9.03 -3.23 3.54
C LEU A 72 8.27 -3.16 4.86
N CYS A 73 8.54 -2.12 5.64
CA CYS A 73 7.87 -1.81 6.90
C CYS A 73 7.47 -0.34 6.90
N VAL A 74 6.28 -0.07 7.45
CA VAL A 74 5.85 1.26 7.84
C VAL A 74 5.59 1.23 9.32
N CYS A 75 6.40 1.98 10.08
CA CYS A 75 6.28 2.11 11.53
C CYS A 75 5.63 3.45 11.85
N SER A 76 4.76 3.49 12.85
CA SER A 76 4.31 4.75 13.43
C SER A 76 5.40 5.29 14.34
N ASN A 77 5.67 6.59 14.25
CA ASN A 77 6.49 7.33 15.22
C ASN A 77 5.70 8.52 15.82
N GLY A 78 4.37 8.45 15.76
CA GLY A 78 3.46 9.46 16.30
C GLY A 78 2.96 9.15 17.72
N PRO A 79 1.91 9.81 18.21
CA PRO A 79 1.38 9.61 19.56
C PRO A 79 0.91 8.18 19.85
N PHE A 80 0.52 7.43 18.81
CA PHE A 80 0.01 6.05 18.93
C PHE A 80 1.06 4.97 18.64
N THR A 81 2.34 5.33 18.69
CA THR A 81 3.48 4.42 18.43
C THR A 81 3.48 3.17 19.29
N LEU A 82 3.05 3.25 20.56
CA LEU A 82 3.02 2.10 21.47
C LEU A 82 1.61 1.47 21.64
N TYR A 83 0.61 2.01 20.95
CA TYR A 83 -0.79 1.58 21.07
C TYR A 83 -1.23 0.82 19.81
N ARG A 84 -0.78 -0.43 19.64
CA ARG A 84 -1.02 -1.24 18.43
C ARG A 84 -2.47 -1.29 17.97
N SER A 85 -3.43 -1.42 18.89
CA SER A 85 -4.86 -1.46 18.59
C SER A 85 -5.40 -0.22 17.88
N ILE A 86 -4.70 0.92 17.99
CA ILE A 86 -5.04 2.19 17.35
C ILE A 86 -4.04 2.52 16.22
N GLY A 87 -2.74 2.37 16.50
CA GLY A 87 -1.68 2.71 15.57
C GLY A 87 -1.67 1.85 14.30
N VAL A 88 -1.92 0.54 14.39
CA VAL A 88 -1.95 -0.35 13.20
C VAL A 88 -3.14 -0.05 12.27
N PRO A 89 -4.38 0.13 12.77
CA PRO A 89 -5.48 0.63 11.95
C PRO A 89 -5.18 1.99 11.31
N LEU A 90 -4.60 2.94 12.06
CA LEU A 90 -4.26 4.26 11.53
C LEU A 90 -3.20 4.19 10.42
N LEU A 91 -2.17 3.35 10.54
CA LEU A 91 -1.19 3.11 9.48
C LEU A 91 -1.84 2.48 8.23
N SER A 92 -2.80 1.58 8.44
CA SER A 92 -3.55 0.95 7.34
C SER A 92 -4.42 1.96 6.59
N ILE A 93 -5.10 2.84 7.33
CA ILE A 93 -5.86 3.96 6.78
C ILE A 93 -4.94 4.93 6.04
N TYR A 94 -3.77 5.29 6.60
CA TYR A 94 -2.78 6.14 5.95
C TYR A 94 -2.37 5.58 4.58
N CYS A 95 -2.05 4.28 4.52
CA CYS A 95 -1.73 3.61 3.26
C CYS A 95 -2.91 3.61 2.28
N GLY A 96 -4.13 3.36 2.74
CA GLY A 96 -5.32 3.41 1.90
C GLY A 96 -5.65 4.81 1.38
N SER A 97 -5.41 5.85 2.19
CA SER A 97 -5.60 7.24 1.79
C SER A 97 -4.69 7.65 0.62
N PHE A 98 -3.51 7.05 0.50
CA PHE A 98 -2.66 7.30 -0.67
C PHE A 98 -3.34 6.87 -1.99
N GLY A 99 -3.95 5.68 -2.01
CA GLY A 99 -4.72 5.20 -3.17
C GLY A 99 -5.95 6.07 -3.48
N MET A 100 -6.61 6.56 -2.43
CA MET A 100 -7.73 7.50 -2.56
C MET A 100 -7.31 8.84 -3.17
N CYS A 101 -6.16 9.39 -2.74
CA CYS A 101 -5.60 10.63 -3.25
C CYS A 101 -5.37 10.55 -4.77
N ILE A 102 -4.71 9.49 -5.22
CA ILE A 102 -4.46 9.23 -6.65
C ILE A 102 -5.79 9.11 -7.42
N SER A 103 -6.77 8.41 -6.86
CA SER A 103 -8.08 8.21 -7.50
C SER A 103 -8.87 9.52 -7.63
N LEU A 104 -8.85 10.36 -6.60
CA LEU A 104 -9.49 11.68 -6.64
C LEU A 104 -8.79 12.63 -7.63
N LEU A 105 -7.46 12.60 -7.70
CA LEU A 105 -6.70 13.35 -8.71
C LEU A 105 -7.08 12.89 -10.13
N ALA A 106 -7.18 11.59 -10.36
CA ALA A 106 -7.64 11.04 -11.64
C ALA A 106 -9.07 11.51 -11.97
N LEU A 107 -9.97 11.52 -10.99
CA LEU A 107 -11.33 12.02 -11.17
C LEU A 107 -11.37 13.52 -11.50
N HIS A 108 -10.46 14.32 -10.93
CA HIS A 108 -10.29 15.73 -11.29
C HIS A 108 -9.88 15.92 -12.74
N PHE A 109 -8.91 15.14 -13.24
CA PHE A 109 -8.52 15.17 -14.64
C PHE A 109 -9.65 14.71 -15.56
N PHE A 110 -10.35 13.65 -15.18
CA PHE A 110 -11.50 13.15 -15.92
C PHE A 110 -12.63 14.18 -16.02
N TYR A 111 -12.93 14.89 -14.92
CA TYR A 111 -13.86 15.99 -14.92
C TYR A 111 -13.45 17.10 -15.90
N ARG A 112 -12.17 17.54 -15.84
CA ARG A 112 -11.65 18.60 -16.72
C ARG A 112 -11.76 18.21 -18.19
N TYR A 113 -11.46 16.94 -18.52
CA TYR A 113 -11.65 16.40 -19.86
C TYR A 113 -13.12 16.48 -20.30
N ILE A 114 -14.06 16.04 -19.46
CA ILE A 114 -15.50 16.09 -19.79
C ILE A 114 -15.96 17.53 -19.98
N ALA A 115 -15.55 18.45 -19.10
CA ALA A 115 -15.94 19.86 -19.19
C ALA A 115 -15.51 20.54 -20.50
N ILE A 116 -14.36 20.14 -21.06
CA ILE A 116 -13.80 20.75 -22.27
C ILE A 116 -14.23 19.99 -23.53
N CYS A 117 -14.11 18.66 -23.52
CA CYS A 117 -14.23 17.83 -24.72
C CYS A 117 -15.62 17.22 -24.91
N LYS A 118 -16.38 17.00 -23.82
CA LYS A 118 -17.68 16.31 -23.83
C LYS A 118 -18.68 16.94 -22.85
N PRO A 119 -19.02 18.23 -23.02
CA PRO A 119 -19.86 18.96 -22.07
C PRO A 119 -21.25 18.33 -21.91
N GLU A 120 -21.74 17.58 -22.91
CA GLU A 120 -22.99 16.82 -22.86
C GLU A 120 -23.01 15.75 -21.77
N LYS A 121 -21.83 15.27 -21.32
CA LYS A 121 -21.70 14.26 -20.26
C LYS A 121 -21.52 14.86 -18.86
N LEU A 122 -21.65 16.18 -18.70
CA LEU A 122 -21.51 16.83 -17.39
C LEU A 122 -22.59 16.42 -16.38
N TYR A 123 -23.71 15.84 -16.84
CA TYR A 123 -24.77 15.34 -15.96
C TYR A 123 -24.30 14.26 -14.97
N TYR A 124 -23.19 13.55 -15.24
CA TYR A 124 -22.60 12.60 -14.27
C TYR A 124 -22.12 13.28 -12.99
N PHE A 125 -21.81 14.58 -13.04
CA PHE A 125 -21.35 15.39 -11.91
C PHE A 125 -22.46 16.27 -11.33
N GLU A 126 -23.71 16.01 -11.69
CA GLU A 126 -24.87 16.76 -11.22
C GLU A 126 -25.63 15.98 -10.14
N GLY A 127 -26.28 16.71 -9.23
CA GLY A 127 -27.14 16.17 -8.19
C GLY A 127 -26.56 14.96 -7.46
N LYS A 128 -27.32 13.86 -7.45
CA LYS A 128 -26.91 12.60 -6.80
C LYS A 128 -25.96 11.76 -7.66
N GLN A 129 -25.84 12.03 -8.97
CA GLN A 129 -24.97 11.23 -9.86
C GLN A 129 -23.49 11.39 -9.53
N ILE A 130 -23.09 12.52 -8.93
CA ILE A 130 -21.72 12.73 -8.49
C ILE A 130 -21.25 11.65 -7.50
N ILE A 131 -22.15 11.10 -6.69
CA ILE A 131 -21.85 10.01 -5.75
C ILE A 131 -21.38 8.77 -6.52
N SER A 132 -21.98 8.49 -7.69
CA SER A 132 -21.55 7.40 -8.56
C SER A 132 -20.11 7.60 -9.04
N THR A 133 -19.73 8.84 -9.39
CA THR A 133 -18.36 9.16 -9.82
C THR A 133 -17.34 9.12 -8.70
N LEU A 134 -17.74 9.41 -7.45
CA LEU A 134 -16.88 9.35 -6.28
C LEU A 134 -16.75 7.92 -5.73
N SER A 135 -17.74 7.06 -5.96
CA SER A 135 -17.78 5.70 -5.42
C SER A 135 -16.51 4.88 -5.66
N PRO A 136 -15.85 4.90 -6.84
CA PRO A 136 -14.64 4.10 -7.05
C PRO A 136 -13.48 4.58 -6.16
N CYS A 137 -13.38 5.87 -5.86
CA CYS A 137 -12.33 6.42 -5.00
C CYS A 137 -12.45 5.88 -3.58
N PHE A 138 -13.67 5.85 -3.04
CA PHE A 138 -13.95 5.31 -1.69
C PHE A 138 -13.83 3.79 -1.64
N ILE A 139 -14.26 3.09 -2.70
CA ILE A 139 -14.09 1.64 -2.80
C ILE A 139 -12.60 1.28 -2.78
N ILE A 140 -11.77 1.99 -3.56
CA ILE A 140 -10.32 1.81 -3.55
C ILE A 140 -9.77 2.05 -2.15
N PHE A 141 -10.14 3.17 -1.49
CA PHE A 141 -9.74 3.46 -0.12
C PHE A 141 -10.04 2.32 0.85
N VAL A 142 -11.28 1.83 0.86
CA VAL A 142 -11.72 0.77 1.78
C VAL A 142 -10.99 -0.53 1.49
N ILE A 143 -10.96 -0.97 0.22
CA ILE A 143 -10.28 -2.20 -0.17
C ILE A 143 -8.81 -2.14 0.21
N TRP A 144 -8.11 -1.05 -0.15
CA TRP A 144 -6.68 -0.92 0.17
C TRP A 144 -6.42 -0.90 1.67
N SER A 145 -7.22 -0.17 2.44
CA SER A 145 -7.06 -0.10 3.90
C SER A 145 -7.26 -1.48 4.54
N LEU A 146 -8.28 -2.24 4.10
CA LEU A 146 -8.53 -3.60 4.58
C LEU A 146 -7.43 -4.56 4.14
N LEU A 147 -6.94 -4.45 2.90
CA LEU A 147 -5.85 -5.28 2.40
C LEU A 147 -4.59 -5.05 3.23
N VAL A 148 -4.24 -3.80 3.52
CA VAL A 148 -3.09 -3.49 4.37
C VAL A 148 -3.31 -4.02 5.79
N TYR A 149 -4.48 -3.77 6.37
CA TYR A 149 -4.80 -4.21 7.73
C TYR A 149 -4.71 -5.73 7.90
N PHE A 150 -5.26 -6.51 6.99
CA PHE A 150 -5.28 -7.98 7.10
C PHE A 150 -4.01 -8.65 6.58
N PHE A 151 -3.41 -8.17 5.49
CA PHE A 151 -2.28 -8.86 4.84
C PHE A 151 -0.90 -8.35 5.26
N MET A 152 -0.80 -7.13 5.81
CA MET A 152 0.46 -6.57 6.32
C MET A 152 0.61 -6.66 7.84
N ASP A 153 -0.23 -7.47 8.49
CA ASP A 153 -0.13 -7.74 9.93
C ASP A 153 1.23 -8.31 10.33
N VAL A 154 1.63 -8.04 11.57
CA VAL A 154 2.96 -8.31 12.08
C VAL A 154 3.04 -9.75 12.61
N THR A 155 3.91 -10.56 11.99
CA THR A 155 4.25 -11.91 12.48
C THR A 155 5.57 -11.89 13.24
N GLU A 156 5.84 -12.91 14.06
CA GLU A 156 7.11 -13.04 14.80
C GLU A 156 8.36 -13.02 13.92
N GLU A 157 8.24 -13.45 12.65
CA GLU A 157 9.31 -13.33 11.66
C GLU A 157 9.58 -11.86 11.33
N LYS A 158 8.53 -11.08 11.08
CA LYS A 158 8.63 -9.65 10.76
C LYS A 158 9.15 -8.85 11.97
N GLU A 159 8.71 -9.17 13.18
CA GLU A 159 9.24 -8.56 14.42
C GLU A 159 10.74 -8.76 14.56
N ARG A 160 11.23 -9.99 14.37
CA ARG A 160 12.67 -10.30 14.43
C ARG A 160 13.49 -9.56 13.37
N ILE A 161 12.96 -9.38 12.16
CA ILE A 161 13.65 -8.65 11.09
C ILE A 161 13.89 -7.19 11.48
N TYR A 162 12.92 -6.54 12.13
CA TYR A 162 12.98 -5.13 12.46
C TYR A 162 13.45 -4.82 13.89
N HIS A 163 13.51 -5.81 14.80
CA HIS A 163 13.91 -5.63 16.20
C HIS A 163 15.17 -4.77 16.38
N ASN A 164 16.28 -5.18 15.78
CA ASN A 164 17.55 -4.46 15.90
C ASN A 164 17.53 -3.07 15.26
N ILE A 165 16.70 -2.86 14.23
CA ILE A 165 16.65 -1.58 13.50
C ILE A 165 15.83 -0.56 14.30
N LEU A 166 14.68 -1.00 14.82
CA LEU A 166 13.81 -0.18 15.66
C LEU A 166 14.51 0.18 16.97
N LEU A 167 15.17 -0.78 17.61
CA LEU A 167 15.88 -0.54 18.85
C LEU A 167 17.08 0.40 18.65
N LYS A 168 17.88 0.20 17.60
CA LYS A 168 19.09 1.02 17.38
C LYS A 168 18.79 2.45 16.93
N ASN A 169 17.79 2.63 16.05
CA ASN A 169 17.54 3.92 15.42
C ASN A 169 16.48 4.76 16.15
N TYR A 170 15.56 4.11 16.87
CA TYR A 170 14.42 4.77 17.49
C TYR A 170 14.23 4.42 18.98
N ASP A 171 15.07 3.54 19.55
CA ASP A 171 14.91 3.00 20.91
C ASP A 171 13.53 2.35 21.14
N LEU A 172 12.99 1.73 20.09
CA LEU A 172 11.67 1.11 20.09
C LEU A 172 11.75 -0.42 20.09
N ASP A 173 10.99 -1.05 20.98
CA ASP A 173 10.80 -2.50 21.00
C ASP A 173 9.82 -2.93 19.91
N SER A 174 10.29 -3.78 19.00
CA SER A 174 9.48 -4.33 17.92
C SER A 174 8.21 -5.03 18.40
N HIS A 175 8.17 -5.59 19.62
CA HIS A 175 7.00 -6.31 20.14
C HIS A 175 5.89 -5.39 20.67
N LYS A 176 6.19 -4.10 20.87
CA LYS A 176 5.23 -3.12 21.40
C LYS A 176 4.87 -2.05 20.39
N VAL A 177 5.77 -1.78 19.46
CA VAL A 177 5.58 -0.72 18.47
C VAL A 177 4.47 -1.04 17.47
N SER A 178 3.74 -0.02 17.07
CA SER A 178 2.75 -0.02 16.00
C SER A 178 3.47 0.06 14.66
N PHE A 179 3.54 -1.07 13.97
CA PHE A 179 4.06 -1.11 12.60
C PHE A 179 3.26 -2.11 11.76
N ILE A 180 3.34 -1.94 10.45
CA ILE A 180 2.84 -2.89 9.45
C ILE A 180 4.01 -3.30 8.57
N SER A 181 4.01 -4.54 8.09
CA SER A 181 5.11 -5.01 7.27
C SER A 181 4.68 -6.02 6.21
N MET A 182 5.25 -5.85 5.02
CA MET A 182 5.11 -6.77 3.90
C MET A 182 6.44 -7.50 3.70
N LEU A 183 6.38 -8.81 3.54
CA LEU A 183 7.54 -9.61 3.13
C LEU A 183 7.34 -10.02 1.66
N TYR A 184 8.18 -9.48 0.78
CA TYR A 184 8.18 -9.82 -0.63
C TYR A 184 8.70 -11.24 -0.82
N LYS A 185 7.81 -12.11 -1.30
CA LYS A 185 8.18 -13.45 -1.77
C LYS A 185 8.51 -13.36 -3.26
N VAL A 186 9.23 -14.35 -3.78
CA VAL A 186 9.59 -14.41 -5.22
C VAL A 186 8.34 -14.38 -6.10
N LEU A 187 7.23 -14.95 -5.61
CA LEU A 187 5.93 -14.87 -6.27
C LEU A 187 5.42 -13.43 -6.42
N THR A 188 5.73 -12.52 -5.50
CA THR A 188 5.31 -11.12 -5.53
C THR A 188 6.13 -10.27 -6.52
N LEU A 189 7.38 -10.65 -6.80
CA LEU A 189 8.22 -10.00 -7.82
C LEU A 189 7.76 -10.31 -9.24
N LEU A 190 7.06 -11.43 -9.44
CA LEU A 190 6.63 -11.87 -10.75
C LEU A 190 5.57 -10.94 -11.36
N PRO A 191 4.39 -10.70 -10.74
CA PRO A 191 3.44 -9.72 -11.28
C PRO A 191 4.09 -8.35 -11.48
N LEU A 192 5.03 -7.97 -10.61
CA LEU A 192 5.75 -6.69 -10.71
C LEU A 192 6.53 -6.60 -12.04
N ILE A 193 7.22 -7.67 -12.43
CA ILE A 193 8.01 -7.73 -13.67
C ILE A 193 7.14 -8.05 -14.90
N THR A 194 6.17 -8.94 -14.79
CA THR A 194 5.43 -9.49 -15.94
C THR A 194 4.13 -8.74 -16.26
N MET A 195 3.55 -8.01 -15.30
CA MET A 195 2.31 -7.25 -15.48
C MET A 195 2.51 -5.75 -15.23
N TYR A 196 2.98 -5.36 -14.04
CA TYR A 196 3.01 -3.95 -13.66
C TYR A 196 4.04 -3.18 -14.49
N LEU A 197 5.27 -3.68 -14.64
CA LEU A 197 6.31 -2.97 -15.40
C LEU A 197 5.95 -2.77 -16.89
N PRO A 198 5.49 -3.78 -17.64
CA PRO A 198 5.03 -3.59 -19.02
C PRO A 198 3.82 -2.65 -19.14
N ALA A 199 2.84 -2.75 -18.23
CA ALA A 199 1.65 -1.89 -18.24
C ALA A 199 2.01 -0.43 -17.88
N SER A 200 2.88 -0.22 -16.90
CA SER A 200 3.37 1.12 -16.53
C SER A 200 4.14 1.76 -17.68
N CYS A 201 5.05 1.03 -18.33
CA CYS A 201 5.74 1.52 -19.52
C CYS A 201 4.75 1.88 -20.64
N PHE A 202 3.72 1.07 -20.87
CA PHE A 202 2.69 1.35 -21.89
C PHE A 202 1.94 2.66 -21.63
N ILE A 203 1.67 3.00 -20.37
CA ILE A 203 1.00 4.24 -19.98
C ILE A 203 1.97 5.44 -20.02
N VAL A 204 3.23 5.24 -19.64
CA VAL A 204 4.22 6.33 -19.46
C VAL A 204 4.89 6.73 -20.78
N LEU A 205 5.21 5.78 -21.67
CA LEU A 205 5.93 6.08 -22.92
C LEU A 205 5.20 7.08 -23.85
N PRO A 206 3.86 7.00 -24.02
CA PRO A 206 3.13 8.01 -24.79
C PRO A 206 3.23 9.43 -24.23
N ILE A 207 3.45 9.59 -22.91
CA ILE A 207 3.61 10.91 -22.27
C ILE A 207 4.89 11.60 -22.76
N PHE A 208 5.92 10.83 -23.11
CA PHE A 208 7.17 11.35 -23.67
C PHE A 208 7.15 11.46 -25.20
N GLY A 209 5.97 11.34 -25.83
CA GLY A 209 5.83 11.39 -27.29
C GLY A 209 6.34 10.14 -28.01
N ILE A 210 6.57 9.04 -27.28
CA ILE A 210 6.99 7.77 -27.88
C ILE A 210 5.75 7.02 -28.37
N GLU A 211 5.56 6.97 -29.68
CA GLU A 211 4.46 6.25 -30.32
C GLU A 211 4.75 4.74 -30.35
N LEU A 212 4.02 3.96 -29.54
CA LEU A 212 4.19 2.52 -29.44
C LEU A 212 3.54 1.73 -30.60
N GLY A 213 2.68 2.37 -31.40
CA GLY A 213 2.00 1.77 -32.57
C GLY A 213 1.38 0.40 -32.28
N VAL A 214 1.46 -0.52 -33.25
CA VAL A 214 1.01 -1.93 -33.10
C VAL A 214 1.84 -2.69 -32.05
N GLY A 215 3.04 -2.20 -31.70
CA GLY A 215 3.88 -2.75 -30.64
C GLY A 215 3.22 -2.72 -29.26
N ALA A 216 2.25 -1.83 -29.04
CA ALA A 216 1.36 -1.80 -27.88
C ALA A 216 0.68 -3.14 -27.59
N ASN A 217 0.30 -3.89 -28.63
CA ASN A 217 -0.37 -5.18 -28.50
C ASN A 217 0.52 -6.24 -27.84
N LYS A 218 1.85 -6.07 -27.89
CA LYS A 218 2.79 -6.95 -27.18
C LYS A 218 2.58 -6.88 -25.66
N THR A 219 2.23 -5.72 -25.12
CA THR A 219 1.89 -5.56 -23.69
C THR A 219 0.70 -6.44 -23.30
N GLY A 220 -0.34 -6.47 -24.14
CA GLY A 220 -1.48 -7.38 -23.97
C GLY A 220 -1.09 -8.86 -23.98
N ALA A 221 -0.14 -9.26 -24.84
CA ALA A 221 0.37 -10.62 -24.87
C ALA A 221 1.17 -10.99 -23.60
N PHE A 222 2.00 -10.07 -23.07
CA PHE A 222 2.70 -10.28 -21.79
C PHE A 222 1.73 -10.40 -20.62
N LEU A 223 0.69 -9.57 -20.56
CA LEU A 223 -0.39 -9.65 -19.59
C LEU A 223 -1.12 -11.00 -19.67
N GLY A 224 -1.34 -11.52 -20.87
CA GLY A 224 -1.99 -12.80 -21.12
C GLY A 224 -1.20 -14.04 -20.68
N MET A 225 0.12 -13.95 -20.49
CA MET A 225 0.93 -15.07 -19.99
C MET A 225 0.84 -15.26 -18.47
N TYR A 226 0.50 -14.21 -17.72
CA TYR A 226 0.48 -14.25 -16.26
C TYR A 226 -0.41 -15.37 -15.68
N PRO A 227 -1.66 -15.59 -16.15
CA PRO A 227 -2.51 -16.67 -15.64
C PRO A 227 -1.91 -18.07 -15.78
N ALA A 228 -1.01 -18.29 -16.75
CA ALA A 228 -0.31 -19.56 -16.92
C ALA A 228 0.95 -19.68 -16.03
N LEU A 229 1.65 -18.56 -15.80
CA LEU A 229 2.85 -18.52 -14.98
C LEU A 229 2.56 -18.67 -13.48
N ASP A 230 1.44 -18.11 -13.01
CA ASP A 230 1.03 -18.15 -11.59
C ASP A 230 0.95 -19.58 -11.02
N PRO A 231 0.20 -20.52 -11.61
CA PRO A 231 0.15 -21.90 -11.11
C PRO A 231 1.48 -22.65 -11.28
N LEU A 232 2.21 -22.43 -12.38
CA LEU A 232 3.52 -23.07 -12.62
C LEU A 232 4.52 -22.71 -11.51
N ILE A 233 4.50 -21.45 -11.08
CA ILE A 233 5.41 -20.95 -10.06
C ILE A 233 4.97 -21.41 -8.67
N ALA A 234 3.67 -21.47 -8.39
CA ALA A 234 3.17 -22.13 -7.19
C ALA A 234 3.67 -23.58 -7.09
N ILE A 235 3.62 -24.33 -8.21
CA ILE A 235 4.13 -25.71 -8.31
C ILE A 235 5.64 -25.79 -7.98
N LEU A 236 6.45 -24.84 -8.48
CA LEU A 236 7.92 -24.91 -8.38
C LEU A 236 8.49 -24.29 -7.09
N LEU A 237 7.87 -23.22 -6.57
CA LEU A 237 8.42 -22.42 -5.47
C LEU A 237 7.81 -22.71 -4.10
N ILE A 238 6.56 -23.16 -4.02
CA ILE A 238 5.95 -23.55 -2.74
C ILE A 238 6.51 -24.92 -2.39
N LYS A 239 7.47 -24.95 -1.46
CA LYS A 239 8.20 -26.19 -1.08
C LYS A 239 7.24 -27.33 -0.73
N ASP A 240 6.19 -27.06 0.04
CA ASP A 240 5.23 -28.09 0.47
C ASP A 240 4.41 -28.63 -0.71
N PHE A 241 3.93 -27.74 -1.59
CA PHE A 241 3.20 -28.13 -2.79
C PHE A 241 4.08 -28.92 -3.76
N ARG A 242 5.30 -28.43 -4.03
CA ARG A 242 6.30 -29.12 -4.85
C ARG A 242 6.62 -30.50 -4.32
N ASN A 243 6.83 -30.62 -3.01
CA ASN A 243 7.18 -31.89 -2.38
C ASN A 243 5.99 -32.87 -2.42
N HIS A 244 4.76 -32.37 -2.29
CA HIS A 244 3.54 -33.16 -2.41
C HIS A 244 3.33 -33.66 -3.85
N VAL A 245 3.43 -32.78 -4.85
CA VAL A 245 3.21 -33.10 -6.27
C VAL A 245 4.35 -33.94 -6.86
N LEU A 246 5.61 -33.65 -6.51
CA LEU A 246 6.77 -34.43 -6.98
C LEU A 246 7.05 -35.68 -6.12
N GLY A 247 6.14 -36.05 -5.22
CA GLY A 247 6.21 -37.31 -4.47
C GLY A 247 7.41 -37.45 -3.52
N ARG A 248 8.05 -36.35 -3.11
CA ARG A 248 9.13 -36.38 -2.12
C ARG A 248 8.54 -36.54 -0.72
N LYS A 249 8.21 -37.79 -0.35
CA LYS A 249 7.94 -38.16 1.04
C LYS A 249 9.11 -37.66 1.89
N LYS A 250 8.83 -36.83 2.91
CA LYS A 250 9.78 -36.63 4.00
C LYS A 250 10.09 -38.03 4.53
N ALA A 251 11.33 -38.51 4.33
CA ALA A 251 11.84 -39.66 5.05
C ALA A 251 11.87 -39.24 6.53
N PHE A 252 10.76 -39.48 7.22
CA PHE A 252 10.70 -39.40 8.66
C PHE A 252 11.67 -40.47 9.16
N GLY A 253 12.80 -40.03 9.70
CA GLY A 253 13.87 -40.91 10.14
C GLY A 253 13.31 -41.98 11.06
N ARG A 254 13.46 -43.25 10.67
CA ARG A 254 13.40 -44.36 11.61
C ARG A 254 14.47 -44.10 12.65
N VAL A 255 14.07 -43.73 13.87
CA VAL A 255 14.91 -44.01 15.04
C VAL A 255 14.94 -45.53 15.16
N SER A 256 16.05 -46.10 14.68
CA SER A 256 16.41 -47.48 14.96
C SER A 256 16.96 -47.52 16.38
N THR A 257 16.20 -48.11 17.31
CA THR A 257 16.72 -48.53 18.61
C THR A 257 16.60 -50.04 18.71
N ALA A 258 17.66 -50.71 18.29
CA ALA A 258 18.08 -52.06 18.69
C ALA A 258 19.58 -52.13 18.37
N ALA A 259 20.51 -52.59 19.19
CA ALA A 259 20.56 -53.08 20.55
C ALA A 259 22.07 -53.15 20.92
N GLY A 260 22.42 -53.23 22.21
CA GLY A 260 23.78 -53.60 22.62
C GLY A 260 24.17 -53.04 23.98
N GLY A 261 23.93 -53.81 25.03
CA GLY A 261 24.17 -53.41 26.41
C GLY A 261 25.61 -53.52 26.88
N ASN A 262 25.85 -53.09 28.12
CA ASN A 262 26.75 -53.77 29.03
C ASN A 262 26.40 -53.50 30.49
N LYS A 263 26.78 -54.48 31.30
CA LYS A 263 26.50 -54.77 32.72
C LYS A 263 27.04 -53.73 33.70
N GLU A 264 26.40 -53.62 34.87
CA GLU A 264 26.97 -53.68 36.24
C GLU A 264 25.82 -53.46 37.27
N LYS A 265 25.32 -54.49 37.96
CA LYS A 265 25.77 -55.05 39.26
C LYS A 265 25.86 -54.03 40.42
N SER A 266 24.97 -54.23 41.41
CA SER A 266 25.25 -54.43 42.85
C SER A 266 24.72 -53.38 43.84
N ALA A 267 24.07 -53.90 44.89
CA ALA A 267 23.80 -53.32 46.23
C ALA A 267 22.84 -52.12 46.30
N ALA A 268 21.84 -52.06 47.18
CA ALA A 268 21.42 -52.86 48.32
C ALA A 268 19.91 -52.70 48.53
#